data_AF-X0RQI8-F1
#
_entry.id   AF-X0RQI8-F1
#
_cell.length_a   1.000
_cell.length_b   1.000
_cell.length_c   1.000
_cell.angle_alpha   90.00
_cell.angle_beta   90.00
_cell.angle_gamma   90.00
#
_symmetry.space_group_name_H-M   'P 1'
#
loop_
_entity.id
_entity.type
_entity.pdbx_description
1 polymer ?
#
loop_
_entity_poly.entity_id
_entity_poly.type
_entity_poly.pdbx_seq_one_letter_code
_entity_poly.pdbx_strand_id
1 'polypeptide(L)'
;KQGIHNINIHNGIFQGESGGRFRYHFRVSSFVTIPDDSLIEIVTKMKRIKGYILSAAGLDIFVALDEYIGEDVIEAKLQSAPYYLLELLKKKLEEVKDNKFKINYDISMKLFDKIESKTGRSYDFELYNIGEIPNERQKEAVAASLGNEITFIWGPPGTGKTKTLARIAEALIKKNKRVLILSHTNVAVDKALYFFSRVVNNTEEFQEGKFIRFGTSQLPELDQITQVNINEIRKSKAEPYLNELEKLSTQKKDFDLQLNKCESILQDYYKMENLIDELASIDKTKKELMSRKNYYSKKIEDNENKTINLENDIERYNSYGKLMRFFTGLNYEKLTKNNLFTKGETENL
;
A
#
# COMPACT_ATOMS: atom_id res chain seq x y z
N LYS A 1 20.05 36.52 -9.97
CA LYS A 1 20.20 35.40 -8.99
C LYS A 1 21.40 35.67 -8.09
N GLN A 2 21.30 36.68 -7.23
CA GLN A 2 22.20 36.91 -6.09
C GLN A 2 21.32 36.71 -4.85
N GLY A 3 21.76 35.94 -3.86
CA GLY A 3 20.96 35.77 -2.63
C GLY A 3 20.92 34.36 -2.03
N ILE A 4 21.81 33.44 -2.43
CA ILE A 4 22.02 32.23 -1.62
C ILE A 4 22.97 32.61 -0.48
N HIS A 5 22.46 32.59 0.75
CA HIS A 5 23.26 32.80 1.94
C HIS A 5 23.94 31.49 2.31
N ASN A 6 25.27 31.47 2.32
CA ASN A 6 26.06 30.35 2.82
C ASN A 6 26.52 30.69 4.22
N ILE A 7 26.07 29.91 5.20
CA ILE A 7 26.30 30.17 6.61
C ILE A 7 26.94 28.92 7.22
N ASN A 8 28.10 29.08 7.85
CA ASN A 8 28.70 27.99 8.61
C ASN A 8 27.90 27.81 9.90
N ILE A 9 27.47 26.58 10.15
CA ILE A 9 26.72 26.17 11.33
C ILE A 9 27.52 25.10 12.07
N HIS A 10 27.48 25.16 13.40
CA HIS A 10 28.30 24.34 14.28
C HIS A 10 27.47 23.75 15.41
N ASN A 11 27.98 22.68 16.03
CA ASN A 11 27.38 22.05 17.21
C ASN A 11 25.89 21.73 17.01
N GLY A 12 25.58 21.06 15.90
CA GLY A 12 24.25 20.58 15.59
C GLY A 12 23.84 19.48 16.55
N ILE A 13 22.69 19.63 17.20
CA ILE A 13 22.14 18.66 18.15
C ILE A 13 20.74 18.25 17.67
N PHE A 14 20.49 16.96 17.56
CA PHE A 14 19.17 16.42 17.26
C PHE A 14 18.17 16.73 18.39
N GLN A 15 16.98 17.20 18.03
CA GLN A 15 15.92 17.63 18.96
C GLN A 15 14.66 16.76 18.85
N GLY A 16 14.76 15.60 18.18
CA GLY A 16 13.65 14.69 17.94
C GLY A 16 12.97 14.86 16.59
N GLU A 17 12.02 13.97 16.33
CA GLU A 17 11.22 13.94 15.09
C GLU A 17 9.85 14.55 15.34
N SER A 18 9.39 15.42 14.44
CA SER A 18 8.03 15.99 14.50
C SER A 18 7.51 16.28 13.09
N GLY A 19 6.28 15.83 12.82
CA GLY A 19 5.67 15.94 11.50
C GLY A 19 6.41 15.17 10.39
N GLY A 20 7.13 14.08 10.74
CA GLY A 20 7.88 13.26 9.76
C GLY A 20 9.16 13.95 9.27
N ARG A 21 9.68 14.90 10.06
CA ARG A 21 10.91 15.65 9.80
C ARG A 21 11.81 15.57 11.03
N PHE A 22 13.10 15.64 10.80
CA PHE A 22 14.12 15.59 11.85
C PHE A 22 14.51 17.00 12.29
N ARG A 23 14.31 17.33 13.56
CA ARG A 23 14.62 18.67 14.08
C ARG A 23 16.04 18.73 14.59
N TYR A 24 16.73 19.80 14.24
CA TYR A 24 18.07 20.07 14.70
C TYR A 24 18.20 21.50 15.20
N HIS A 25 19.00 21.67 16.24
CA HIS A 25 19.45 22.96 16.74
C HIS A 25 20.92 23.13 16.37
N PHE A 26 21.27 24.24 15.74
CA PHE A 26 22.63 24.61 15.38
C PHE A 26 22.99 25.98 15.93
N ARG A 27 24.28 26.23 16.11
CA ARG A 27 24.83 27.55 16.42
C ARG A 27 25.56 28.17 15.24
N VAL A 28 25.49 29.49 15.13
CA VAL A 28 26.24 30.29 14.16
C VAL A 28 27.24 31.22 14.86
N SER A 29 28.34 31.54 14.18
CA SER A 29 29.39 32.42 14.72
C SER A 29 29.05 33.92 14.64
N SER A 30 27.97 34.28 13.95
CA SER A 30 27.53 35.67 13.77
C SER A 30 26.02 35.73 13.78
N PHE A 31 25.45 36.88 14.16
CA PHE A 31 24.00 37.06 14.17
C PHE A 31 23.41 36.87 12.78
N VAL A 32 22.44 35.98 12.68
CA VAL A 32 21.69 35.74 11.44
C VAL A 32 20.21 35.88 11.74
N THR A 33 19.49 36.50 10.82
CA THR A 33 18.02 36.50 10.79
C THR A 33 17.58 35.89 9.48
N ILE A 34 16.99 34.70 9.54
CA ILE A 34 16.38 34.03 8.39
C ILE A 34 14.90 33.86 8.72
N PRO A 35 13.97 34.19 7.81
CA PRO A 35 12.55 33.97 8.06
C PRO A 35 12.24 32.49 8.33
N ASP A 36 11.33 32.23 9.28
CA ASP A 36 10.70 30.92 9.49
C ASP A 36 10.16 30.39 8.15
N ASP A 37 10.19 29.07 7.98
CA ASP A 37 9.77 28.32 6.79
C ASP A 37 10.58 28.61 5.51
N SER A 38 11.68 29.36 5.61
CA SER A 38 12.64 29.50 4.50
C SER A 38 13.22 28.15 4.13
N LEU A 39 13.17 27.80 2.84
CA LEU A 39 13.80 26.57 2.34
C LEU A 39 15.32 26.65 2.45
N ILE A 40 15.92 25.56 2.88
CA ILE A 40 17.36 25.43 3.06
C ILE A 40 17.89 24.09 2.53
N GLU A 41 19.18 24.07 2.26
CA GLU A 41 19.97 22.84 2.15
C GLU A 41 21.09 22.85 3.22
N ILE A 42 21.17 21.78 3.99
CA ILE A 42 22.31 21.50 4.85
C ILE A 42 23.33 20.69 4.05
N VAL A 43 24.49 21.27 3.82
CA VAL A 43 25.61 20.65 3.11
C VAL A 43 26.60 20.14 4.15
N THR A 44 26.65 18.82 4.29
CA THR A 44 27.68 18.11 5.05
C THR A 44 28.79 17.65 4.09
N LYS A 45 29.88 17.06 4.60
CA LYS A 45 30.95 16.49 3.75
C LYS A 45 30.45 15.39 2.80
N MET A 46 29.38 14.68 3.17
CA MET A 46 28.92 13.47 2.47
C MET A 46 27.65 13.68 1.65
N LYS A 47 26.77 14.59 2.06
CA LYS A 47 25.44 14.75 1.45
C LYS A 47 24.89 16.17 1.59
N ARG A 48 23.95 16.50 0.71
CA ARG A 48 23.10 17.68 0.78
C ARG A 48 21.70 17.26 1.20
N ILE A 49 21.23 17.79 2.32
CA ILE A 49 19.93 17.44 2.88
C ILE A 49 19.02 18.65 2.78
N LYS A 50 17.83 18.45 2.22
CA LYS A 50 16.81 19.49 2.13
C LYS A 50 16.08 19.65 3.46
N GLY A 51 15.60 20.86 3.68
CA GLY A 51 14.84 21.20 4.86
C GLY A 51 14.32 22.63 4.81
N TYR A 52 13.89 23.12 5.97
CA TYR A 52 13.49 24.50 6.13
C TYR A 52 13.84 25.02 7.53
N ILE A 53 13.91 26.34 7.66
CA ILE A 53 14.10 27.02 8.95
C ILE A 53 12.83 26.86 9.78
N LEU A 54 12.97 26.33 10.99
CA LEU A 54 11.92 26.42 11.98
C LEU A 54 11.94 27.81 12.62
N SER A 55 13.12 28.23 13.07
CA SER A 55 13.37 29.55 13.65
C SER A 55 14.87 29.88 13.51
N ALA A 56 15.19 31.12 13.19
CA ALA A 56 16.57 31.60 13.18
C ALA A 56 16.63 32.99 13.83
N ALA A 57 16.97 33.01 15.12
CA ALA A 57 17.02 34.21 15.91
C ALA A 57 18.34 34.29 16.69
N GLY A 58 19.15 35.29 16.36
CA GLY A 58 20.40 35.53 17.06
C GLY A 58 21.50 34.56 16.60
N LEU A 59 21.98 33.76 17.55
CA LEU A 59 23.05 32.77 17.33
C LEU A 59 22.52 31.34 17.19
N ASP A 60 21.21 31.14 17.39
CA ASP A 60 20.57 29.83 17.38
C ASP A 60 19.71 29.68 16.13
N ILE A 61 19.90 28.56 15.45
CA ILE A 61 19.13 28.16 14.27
C ILE A 61 18.50 26.81 14.52
N PHE A 62 17.18 26.76 14.45
CA PHE A 62 16.39 25.53 14.47
C PHE A 62 15.95 25.20 13.06
N VAL A 63 16.16 23.96 12.63
CA VAL A 63 15.83 23.49 11.28
C VAL A 63 15.06 22.18 11.34
N ALA A 64 14.21 21.97 10.35
CA ALA A 64 13.55 20.69 10.09
C ALA A 64 14.09 20.09 8.78
N LEU A 65 14.70 18.92 8.87
CA LEU A 65 15.34 18.23 7.75
C LEU A 65 14.51 17.05 7.26
N ASP A 66 14.63 16.77 5.96
CA ASP A 66 14.01 15.61 5.30
C ASP A 66 14.65 14.27 5.71
N GLU A 67 15.91 14.30 6.15
CA GLU A 67 16.66 13.11 6.55
C GLU A 67 17.35 13.28 7.89
N TYR A 68 17.49 12.18 8.61
CA TYR A 68 18.35 12.09 9.77
C TYR A 68 19.83 12.17 9.36
N ILE A 69 20.62 12.93 10.12
CA ILE A 69 22.04 13.18 9.83
C ILE A 69 22.97 12.86 11.00
N GLY A 70 22.46 12.16 12.02
CA GLY A 70 23.17 11.81 13.26
C GLY A 70 22.64 12.58 14.48
N GLU A 71 23.01 12.15 15.68
CA GLU A 71 22.68 12.86 16.93
C GLU A 71 23.43 14.19 17.03
N ASP A 72 24.75 14.14 16.78
CA ASP A 72 25.66 15.28 16.86
C ASP A 72 26.28 15.58 15.49
N VAL A 73 26.21 16.84 15.08
CA VAL A 73 26.77 17.34 13.83
C VAL A 73 27.78 18.43 14.15
N ILE A 74 29.06 18.10 14.09
CA ILE A 74 30.16 19.01 14.49
C ILE A 74 30.11 20.31 13.68
N GLU A 75 30.03 20.20 12.35
CA GLU A 75 30.03 21.34 11.44
C GLU A 75 29.28 20.99 10.14
N ALA A 76 28.52 21.96 9.63
CA ALA A 76 27.89 21.91 8.33
C ALA A 76 27.77 23.30 7.72
N LYS A 77 27.36 23.37 6.44
CA LYS A 77 27.03 24.63 5.77
C LYS A 77 25.53 24.69 5.50
N LEU A 78 24.89 25.75 5.97
CA LEU A 78 23.51 26.08 5.64
C LEU A 78 23.48 26.95 4.40
N GLN A 79 22.79 26.49 3.36
CA GLN A 79 22.46 27.28 2.18
C GLN A 79 21.00 27.69 2.26
N SER A 80 20.72 28.99 2.30
CA SER A 80 19.34 29.51 2.34
C SER A 80 19.05 30.42 1.15
N ALA A 81 17.83 30.31 0.63
CA ALA A 81 17.28 31.24 -0.36
C ALA A 81 16.16 32.10 0.31
N PRO A 82 16.51 33.11 1.12
CA PRO A 82 15.55 33.89 1.93
C PRO A 82 14.49 34.63 1.10
N TYR A 83 14.71 34.83 -0.19
CA TYR A 83 13.75 35.46 -1.11
C TYR A 83 12.59 34.54 -1.51
N TYR A 84 12.66 33.24 -1.23
CA TYR A 84 11.68 32.26 -1.69
C TYR A 84 10.26 32.55 -1.20
N LEU A 85 10.09 32.94 0.07
CA LEU A 85 8.76 33.29 0.60
C LEU A 85 8.18 34.53 -0.08
N LEU A 86 9.02 35.49 -0.46
CA LEU A 86 8.60 36.68 -1.22
C LEU A 86 8.21 36.31 -2.65
N GLU A 87 8.94 35.38 -3.28
CA GLU A 87 8.56 34.85 -4.60
C GLU A 87 7.22 34.10 -4.54
N LEU A 88 7.00 33.29 -3.50
CA LEU A 88 5.71 32.62 -3.27
C LEU A 88 4.58 33.63 -3.08
N LEU A 89 4.79 34.66 -2.25
CA LEU A 89 3.80 35.71 -2.04
C LEU A 89 3.50 36.45 -3.34
N LYS A 90 4.54 36.85 -4.09
CA LYS A 90 4.40 37.51 -5.40
C LYS A 90 3.58 36.65 -6.35
N LYS A 91 3.93 35.37 -6.50
CA LYS A 91 3.20 34.42 -7.34
C LYS A 91 1.74 34.32 -6.92
N LYS A 92 1.46 34.25 -5.61
CA LYS A 92 0.08 34.21 -5.10
C LYS A 92 -0.70 35.48 -5.44
N LEU A 93 -0.09 36.66 -5.34
CA LEU A 93 -0.72 37.92 -5.73
C LEU A 93 -0.98 37.99 -7.25
N GLU A 94 -0.06 37.48 -8.07
CA GLU A 94 -0.25 37.35 -9.53
C GLU A 94 -1.40 36.38 -9.86
N GLU A 95 -1.50 35.23 -9.17
CA GLU A 95 -2.62 34.30 -9.31
C GLU A 95 -3.97 34.94 -8.94
N VAL A 96 -4.01 35.84 -7.95
CA VAL A 96 -5.21 36.61 -7.61
C VAL A 96 -5.57 37.56 -8.74
N LYS A 97 -4.60 38.30 -9.29
CA LYS A 97 -4.80 39.21 -10.42
C LYS A 97 -5.32 38.49 -11.66
N ASP A 98 -4.82 37.29 -11.93
CA ASP A 98 -5.21 36.43 -13.04
C ASP A 98 -6.55 35.68 -12.80
N ASN A 99 -7.23 35.92 -11.68
CA ASN A 99 -8.44 35.17 -11.25
C ASN A 99 -8.24 33.65 -11.12
N LYS A 100 -7.00 33.18 -10.95
CA LYS A 100 -6.67 31.77 -10.69
C LYS A 100 -6.86 31.40 -9.22
N PHE A 101 -6.90 32.39 -8.33
CA PHE A 101 -7.11 32.20 -6.91
C PHE A 101 -8.27 33.05 -6.41
N LYS A 102 -9.31 32.42 -5.83
CA LYS A 102 -10.47 33.12 -5.28
C LYS A 102 -10.13 33.68 -3.90
N ILE A 103 -10.17 35.00 -3.77
CA ILE A 103 -10.08 35.68 -2.47
C ILE A 103 -11.47 36.05 -1.95
N ASN A 104 -11.61 36.15 -0.63
CA ASN A 104 -12.80 36.72 -0.02
C ASN A 104 -12.71 38.26 -0.11
N TYR A 105 -13.14 38.82 -1.24
CA TYR A 105 -13.13 40.26 -1.48
C TYR A 105 -13.93 41.03 -0.43
N ASP A 106 -15.05 40.47 0.05
CA ASP A 106 -15.92 41.13 1.04
C ASP A 106 -15.18 41.41 2.35
N ILE A 107 -14.56 40.38 2.96
CA ILE A 107 -13.81 40.57 4.23
C ILE A 107 -12.59 41.49 4.03
N SER A 108 -11.92 41.41 2.87
CA SER A 108 -10.76 42.26 2.57
C SER A 108 -11.16 43.73 2.46
N MET A 109 -12.26 44.04 1.77
CA MET A 109 -12.75 45.41 1.63
C MET A 109 -13.26 45.97 2.95
N LYS A 110 -13.91 45.15 3.79
CA LYS A 110 -14.30 45.51 5.16
C LYS A 110 -13.08 45.81 6.04
N LEU A 111 -12.00 45.02 5.93
CA LEU A 111 -10.78 45.22 6.71
C LEU A 111 -10.12 46.58 6.45
N PHE A 112 -10.15 47.05 5.20
CA PHE A 112 -9.58 48.34 4.79
C PHE A 112 -10.60 49.49 4.80
N ASP A 113 -11.73 49.30 5.49
CA ASP A 113 -12.79 50.31 5.65
C ASP A 113 -13.30 50.85 4.30
N LYS A 114 -13.43 49.95 3.31
CA LYS A 114 -14.02 50.25 1.99
C LYS A 114 -15.48 49.83 1.89
N ILE A 115 -15.90 48.92 2.75
CA ILE A 115 -17.28 48.44 2.90
C ILE A 115 -17.57 48.38 4.41
N GLU A 116 -18.77 48.75 4.81
CA GLU A 116 -19.19 48.68 6.21
C GLU A 116 -19.17 47.22 6.71
N SER A 117 -18.51 46.99 7.84
CA SER A 117 -18.46 45.68 8.50
C SER A 117 -19.63 45.54 9.45
N LYS A 118 -20.25 44.36 9.50
CA LYS A 118 -21.22 44.07 10.56
C LYS A 118 -20.48 43.98 11.90
N THR A 119 -20.94 44.78 12.85
CA THR A 119 -20.43 44.80 14.21
C THR A 119 -21.51 44.42 15.20
N GLY A 120 -21.13 43.71 16.26
CA GLY A 120 -22.04 43.26 17.30
C GLY A 120 -21.31 42.48 18.39
N ARG A 121 -22.09 41.97 19.34
CA ARG A 121 -21.62 41.08 20.39
C ARG A 121 -22.62 39.95 20.56
N SER A 122 -22.14 38.72 20.59
CA SER A 122 -22.95 37.54 20.86
C SER A 122 -22.53 36.97 22.20
N TYR A 123 -23.34 37.17 23.24
CA TYR A 123 -23.15 36.54 24.56
C TYR A 123 -23.73 35.13 24.64
N ASP A 124 -24.44 34.70 23.59
CA ASP A 124 -24.89 33.33 23.42
C ASP A 124 -23.68 32.43 23.06
N PHE A 125 -22.91 32.04 24.06
CA PHE A 125 -21.86 31.03 23.94
C PHE A 125 -21.64 30.31 25.27
N GLU A 126 -21.26 29.04 25.16
CA GLU A 126 -20.89 28.24 26.31
C GLU A 126 -19.42 27.84 26.22
N LEU A 127 -18.69 27.96 27.31
CA LEU A 127 -17.31 27.47 27.41
C LEU A 127 -17.29 26.25 28.32
N TYR A 128 -16.45 25.27 28.02
CA TYR A 128 -16.10 24.20 28.94
C TYR A 128 -15.53 24.79 30.22
N ASN A 129 -16.01 24.29 31.35
CA ASN A 129 -15.49 24.65 32.67
C ASN A 129 -14.19 23.88 32.98
N ILE A 130 -13.25 23.92 32.04
CA ILE A 130 -11.95 23.22 32.06
C ILE A 130 -10.86 24.26 31.82
N GLY A 131 -9.78 24.19 32.60
CA GLY A 131 -8.67 25.13 32.51
C GLY A 131 -8.99 26.49 33.16
N GLU A 132 -8.24 27.53 32.77
CA GLU A 132 -8.42 28.87 33.35
C GLU A 132 -9.69 29.53 32.83
N ILE A 133 -10.56 29.94 33.75
CA ILE A 133 -11.81 30.62 33.46
C ILE A 133 -11.48 32.04 32.96
N PRO A 134 -12.03 32.47 31.80
CA PRO A 134 -11.76 33.80 31.29
C PRO A 134 -12.35 34.87 32.22
N ASN A 135 -11.60 35.94 32.46
CA ASN A 135 -12.13 37.12 33.16
C ASN A 135 -13.13 37.89 32.27
N GLU A 136 -13.81 38.89 32.83
CA GLU A 136 -14.84 39.65 32.11
C GLU A 136 -14.33 40.31 30.81
N ARG A 137 -13.09 40.82 30.78
CA ARG A 137 -12.51 41.40 29.56
C ARG A 137 -12.23 40.35 28.48
N GLN A 138 -11.86 39.13 28.89
CA GLN A 138 -11.65 38.01 27.98
C GLN A 138 -12.98 37.43 27.48
N LYS A 139 -14.01 37.35 28.34
CA LYS A 139 -15.38 37.01 27.93
C LYS A 139 -15.94 38.01 26.92
N GLU A 140 -15.68 39.29 27.14
CA GLU A 140 -16.05 40.35 26.22
C GLU A 140 -15.34 40.21 24.86
N ALA A 141 -14.07 39.83 24.86
CA ALA A 141 -13.34 39.52 23.62
C ALA A 141 -13.93 38.30 22.87
N VAL A 142 -14.39 37.28 23.59
CA VAL A 142 -15.12 36.14 23.01
C VAL A 142 -16.44 36.61 22.39
N ALA A 143 -17.24 37.37 23.14
CA ALA A 143 -18.54 37.89 22.68
C ALA A 143 -18.40 38.76 21.42
N ALA A 144 -17.40 39.64 21.40
CA ALA A 144 -17.06 40.47 20.24
C ALA A 144 -16.64 39.62 19.04
N SER A 145 -15.80 38.60 19.24
CA SER A 145 -15.34 37.72 18.15
C SER A 145 -16.46 36.89 17.52
N LEU A 146 -17.52 36.61 18.27
CA LEU A 146 -18.69 35.89 17.77
C LEU A 146 -19.73 36.81 17.10
N GLY A 147 -19.75 38.10 17.45
CA GLY A 147 -20.73 39.07 16.97
C GLY A 147 -20.24 39.94 15.80
N ASN A 148 -18.93 40.13 15.64
CA ASN A 148 -18.34 40.92 14.57
C ASN A 148 -17.85 40.04 13.42
N GLU A 149 -17.82 40.60 12.22
CA GLU A 149 -17.10 40.00 11.08
C GLU A 149 -15.57 40.13 11.21
N ILE A 150 -15.10 41.23 11.82
CA ILE A 150 -13.68 41.51 12.06
C ILE A 150 -13.53 42.00 13.50
N THR A 151 -12.64 41.36 14.27
CA THR A 151 -12.35 41.76 15.66
C THR A 151 -10.86 41.96 15.86
N PHE A 152 -10.47 43.12 16.38
CA PHE A 152 -9.12 43.41 16.82
C PHE A 152 -9.03 43.29 18.34
N ILE A 153 -8.20 42.36 18.82
CA ILE A 153 -7.99 42.16 20.25
C ILE A 153 -6.61 42.66 20.61
N TRP A 154 -6.57 43.70 21.43
CA TRP A 154 -5.32 44.25 21.95
C TRP A 154 -5.13 43.88 23.42
N GLY A 155 -3.89 43.56 23.79
CA GLY A 155 -3.56 43.19 25.15
C GLY A 155 -2.06 43.34 25.41
N PRO A 156 -1.64 44.01 26.50
CA PRO A 156 -0.24 44.03 26.93
C PRO A 156 0.37 42.63 27.14
N PRO A 157 1.70 42.52 27.29
CA PRO A 157 2.33 41.28 27.73
C PRO A 157 1.69 40.76 29.03
N GLY A 158 1.49 39.44 29.14
CA GLY A 158 0.93 38.81 30.35
C GLY A 158 -0.61 38.80 30.48
N THR A 159 -1.37 39.51 29.63
CA THR A 159 -2.85 39.56 29.76
C THR A 159 -3.61 38.32 29.25
N GLY A 160 -2.89 37.25 28.89
CA GLY A 160 -3.48 36.00 28.47
C GLY A 160 -4.04 35.99 27.04
N LYS A 161 -3.56 36.84 26.12
CA LYS A 161 -3.99 36.88 24.70
C LYS A 161 -4.14 35.49 24.05
N THR A 162 -3.12 34.64 24.20
CA THR A 162 -3.13 33.27 23.65
C THR A 162 -4.20 32.39 24.30
N LYS A 163 -4.47 32.56 25.60
CA LYS A 163 -5.55 31.88 26.31
C LYS A 163 -6.92 32.39 25.84
N THR A 164 -7.06 33.70 25.62
CA THR A 164 -8.27 34.29 25.03
C THR A 164 -8.54 33.74 23.62
N LEU A 165 -7.50 33.61 22.79
CA LEU A 165 -7.62 33.00 21.46
C LEU A 165 -8.14 31.55 21.55
N ALA A 166 -7.66 30.76 22.51
CA ALA A 166 -8.17 29.40 22.74
C ALA A 166 -9.67 29.39 23.08
N ARG A 167 -10.14 30.32 23.93
CA ARG A 167 -11.57 30.46 24.27
C ARG A 167 -12.43 30.92 23.10
N ILE A 168 -11.90 31.78 22.23
CA ILE A 168 -12.59 32.19 21.00
C ILE A 168 -12.73 31.00 20.05
N ALA A 169 -11.65 30.25 19.83
CA ALA A 169 -11.67 29.06 18.98
C ALA A 169 -12.66 28.02 19.51
N GLU A 170 -12.64 27.76 20.82
CA GLU A 170 -13.59 26.88 21.51
C GLU A 170 -15.05 27.29 21.25
N ALA A 171 -15.39 28.57 21.47
CA ALA A 171 -16.74 29.05 21.25
C ALA A 171 -17.19 28.94 19.79
N LEU A 172 -16.30 29.20 18.83
CA LEU A 172 -16.58 29.04 17.40
C LEU A 172 -16.81 27.57 17.04
N ILE A 173 -16.01 26.66 17.59
CA ILE A 173 -16.11 25.21 17.33
C ILE A 173 -17.42 24.65 17.88
N LYS A 174 -17.83 25.06 19.09
CA LYS A 174 -19.15 24.70 19.64
C LYS A 174 -20.32 25.20 18.80
N LYS A 175 -20.12 26.26 18.00
CA LYS A 175 -21.07 26.73 16.98
C LYS A 175 -20.88 26.04 15.61
N ASN A 176 -20.27 24.86 15.58
CA ASN A 176 -19.96 24.07 14.39
C ASN A 176 -19.19 24.84 13.31
N LYS A 177 -18.31 25.76 13.70
CA LYS A 177 -17.43 26.50 12.76
C LYS A 177 -16.09 25.82 12.60
N ARG A 178 -15.50 25.97 11.42
CA ARG A 178 -14.11 25.60 11.14
C ARG A 178 -13.21 26.79 11.46
N VAL A 179 -12.15 26.55 12.22
CA VAL A 179 -11.23 27.60 12.67
C VAL A 179 -9.85 27.35 12.06
N LEU A 180 -9.27 28.39 11.45
CA LEU A 180 -7.88 28.40 11.00
C LEU A 180 -7.10 29.39 11.87
N ILE A 181 -6.08 28.91 12.57
CA ILE A 181 -5.18 29.73 13.38
C ILE A 181 -3.88 29.93 12.60
N LEU A 182 -3.48 31.19 12.41
CA LEU A 182 -2.26 31.57 11.71
C LEU A 182 -1.42 32.48 12.60
N SER A 183 -0.11 32.42 12.43
CA SER A 183 0.83 33.36 13.05
C SER A 183 2.07 33.53 12.18
N HIS A 184 2.87 34.54 12.47
CA HIS A 184 4.14 34.79 11.80
C HIS A 184 5.26 33.86 12.27
N THR A 185 5.09 33.19 13.42
CA THR A 185 6.10 32.27 13.98
C THR A 185 5.47 30.95 14.33
N ASN A 186 6.18 29.86 14.07
CA ASN A 186 5.75 28.50 14.41
C ASN A 186 5.48 28.33 15.92
N VAL A 187 6.34 28.88 16.78
CA VAL A 187 6.19 28.82 18.26
C VAL A 187 4.88 29.45 18.74
N ALA A 188 4.40 30.52 18.10
CA ALA A 188 3.15 31.15 18.48
C ALA A 188 1.93 30.29 18.12
N VAL A 189 1.97 29.60 16.98
CA VAL A 189 0.93 28.62 16.60
C VAL A 189 0.94 27.44 17.58
N ASP A 190 2.13 26.92 17.91
CA ASP A 190 2.26 25.78 18.82
C ASP A 190 1.73 26.11 20.21
N LYS A 191 2.07 27.29 20.74
CA LYS A 191 1.53 27.77 22.03
C LYS A 191 0.00 27.95 21.98
N ALA A 192 -0.54 28.50 20.90
CA ALA A 192 -1.99 28.66 20.74
C ALA A 192 -2.68 27.29 20.76
N LEU A 193 -2.17 26.32 20.02
CA LEU A 193 -2.72 24.98 19.98
C LEU A 193 -2.53 24.21 21.29
N TYR A 194 -1.41 24.38 21.98
CA TYR A 194 -1.18 23.80 23.30
C TYR A 194 -2.15 24.32 24.36
N PHE A 195 -2.41 25.63 24.40
CA PHE A 195 -3.44 26.15 25.32
C PHE A 195 -4.83 25.69 24.94
N PHE A 196 -5.11 25.59 23.64
CA PHE A 196 -6.38 25.09 23.15
C PHE A 196 -6.60 23.62 23.51
N SER A 197 -5.61 22.74 23.32
CA SER A 197 -5.71 21.32 23.65
C SER A 197 -6.03 21.08 25.12
N ARG A 198 -5.52 21.92 26.03
CA ARG A 198 -5.85 21.85 27.48
C ARG A 198 -7.31 22.15 27.80
N VAL A 199 -8.03 22.86 26.93
CA VAL A 199 -9.43 23.20 27.10
C VAL A 199 -10.36 22.15 26.49
N VAL A 200 -9.91 21.49 25.40
CA VAL A 200 -10.74 20.53 24.65
C VAL A 200 -10.30 19.07 24.79
N ASN A 201 -9.32 18.74 25.62
CA ASN A 201 -8.74 17.40 25.75
C ASN A 201 -9.77 16.28 25.99
N ASN A 202 -10.86 16.57 26.70
CA ASN A 202 -11.91 15.60 27.04
C ASN A 202 -13.06 15.54 26.01
N THR A 203 -12.93 16.26 24.90
CA THR A 203 -13.96 16.29 23.83
C THR A 203 -13.75 15.14 22.84
N GLU A 204 -14.84 14.60 22.30
CA GLU A 204 -14.78 13.58 21.26
C GLU A 204 -14.04 14.09 20.03
N GLU A 205 -14.25 15.36 19.64
CA GLU A 205 -13.59 16.00 18.52
C GLU A 205 -12.06 16.03 18.67
N PHE A 206 -11.58 16.21 19.90
CA PHE A 206 -10.16 16.15 20.18
C PHE A 206 -9.63 14.73 20.02
N GLN A 207 -10.31 13.73 20.57
CA GLN A 207 -9.89 12.33 20.48
C GLN A 207 -9.95 11.80 19.03
N GLU A 208 -10.89 12.28 18.21
CA GLU A 208 -10.99 11.95 16.79
C GLU A 208 -9.93 12.63 15.90
N GLY A 209 -9.06 13.47 16.47
CA GLY A 209 -8.02 14.18 15.76
C GLY A 209 -8.58 15.23 14.79
N LYS A 210 -9.62 15.97 15.18
CA LYS A 210 -10.19 17.07 14.37
C LYS A 210 -9.38 18.36 14.44
N PHE A 211 -8.47 18.49 15.40
CA PHE A 211 -7.60 19.65 15.55
C PHE A 211 -6.21 19.30 15.05
N ILE A 212 -5.70 20.01 14.04
CA ILE A 212 -4.50 19.60 13.33
C ILE A 212 -3.46 20.70 13.37
N ARG A 213 -2.24 20.36 13.82
CA ARG A 213 -1.05 21.16 13.55
C ARG A 213 -0.50 20.78 12.19
N PHE A 214 -0.64 21.69 11.23
CA PHE A 214 -0.03 21.54 9.91
C PHE A 214 1.40 22.09 9.94
N GLY A 215 2.41 21.27 9.63
CA GLY A 215 3.83 21.64 9.71
C GLY A 215 4.53 21.05 10.95
N THR A 216 5.84 21.30 11.08
CA THR A 216 6.64 20.79 12.20
C THR A 216 6.51 21.69 13.43
N SER A 217 6.16 21.10 14.56
CA SER A 217 6.11 21.80 15.86
C SER A 217 7.53 22.13 16.34
N GLN A 218 7.70 23.26 17.01
CA GLN A 218 8.90 23.61 17.77
C GLN A 218 8.73 23.40 19.28
N LEU A 219 7.50 23.15 19.74
CA LEU A 219 7.20 22.97 21.16
C LEU A 219 7.19 21.46 21.49
N PRO A 220 8.14 20.94 22.29
CA PRO A 220 8.20 19.52 22.64
C PRO A 220 6.94 19.01 23.34
N GLU A 221 6.30 19.85 24.15
CA GLU A 221 5.05 19.53 24.86
C GLU A 221 3.91 19.25 23.88
N LEU A 222 3.95 19.83 22.68
CA LEU A 222 2.94 19.58 21.65
C LEU A 222 3.19 18.26 20.91
N ASP A 223 4.45 17.80 20.82
CA ASP A 223 4.76 16.51 20.20
C ASP A 223 4.21 15.33 21.00
N GLN A 224 4.06 15.51 22.31
CA GLN A 224 3.44 14.53 23.21
C GLN A 224 1.92 14.41 23.01
N ILE A 225 1.31 15.36 22.29
CA ILE A 225 -0.13 15.40 22.04
C ILE A 225 -0.40 14.80 20.66
N THR A 226 -0.49 13.48 20.58
CA THR A 226 -0.65 12.75 19.31
C THR A 226 -1.92 13.14 18.56
N GLN A 227 -2.98 13.52 19.28
CA GLN A 227 -4.28 13.93 18.72
C GLN A 227 -4.23 15.19 17.86
N VAL A 228 -3.14 15.98 17.93
CA VAL A 228 -2.98 17.17 17.09
C VAL A 228 -1.91 17.04 16.02
N ASN A 229 -1.15 15.94 16.03
CA ASN A 229 -0.10 15.66 15.07
C ASN A 229 -0.69 14.91 13.86
N ILE A 230 -0.66 15.55 12.69
CA ILE A 230 -1.25 15.00 11.46
C ILE A 230 -0.76 13.59 11.11
N ASN A 231 0.51 13.27 11.38
CA ASN A 231 1.07 11.97 11.07
C ASN A 231 0.63 10.90 12.06
N GLU A 232 0.57 11.24 13.35
CA GLU A 232 0.07 10.32 14.37
C GLU A 232 -1.42 10.06 14.20
N ILE A 233 -2.21 11.10 13.90
CA ILE A 233 -3.64 10.95 13.54
C ILE A 233 -3.78 10.04 12.33
N ARG A 234 -2.95 10.22 11.29
CA ARG A 234 -2.98 9.37 10.09
C ARG A 234 -2.62 7.93 10.43
N LYS A 235 -1.59 7.68 11.23
CA LYS A 235 -1.20 6.33 11.68
C LYS A 235 -2.35 5.66 12.44
N SER A 236 -2.88 6.34 13.45
CA SER A 236 -4.00 5.83 14.26
C SER A 236 -5.25 5.53 13.42
N LYS A 237 -5.59 6.39 12.45
CA LYS A 237 -6.73 6.15 11.55
C LYS A 237 -6.45 5.06 10.52
N ALA A 238 -5.21 4.85 10.12
CA ALA A 238 -4.83 3.83 9.13
C ALA A 238 -4.71 2.43 9.76
N GLU A 239 -4.35 2.33 11.03
CA GLU A 239 -4.07 1.08 11.74
C GLU A 239 -5.20 0.04 11.65
N PRO A 240 -6.50 0.37 11.85
CA PRO A 240 -7.58 -0.60 11.67
C PRO A 240 -7.63 -1.19 10.25
N TYR A 241 -7.41 -0.35 9.23
CA TYR A 241 -7.42 -0.78 7.83
C TYR A 241 -6.20 -1.63 7.48
N LEU A 242 -5.03 -1.32 8.05
CA LEU A 242 -3.83 -2.13 7.86
C LEU A 242 -4.00 -3.52 8.48
N ASN A 243 -4.57 -3.60 9.68
CA ASN A 243 -4.88 -4.87 10.35
C ASN A 243 -5.90 -5.70 9.56
N GLU A 244 -6.94 -5.04 9.02
CA GLU A 244 -7.93 -5.70 8.17
C GLU A 244 -7.32 -6.21 6.87
N LEU A 245 -6.44 -5.42 6.23
CA LEU A 245 -5.73 -5.79 5.02
C LEU A 245 -4.83 -7.01 5.26
N GLU A 246 -4.11 -7.06 6.38
CA GLU A 246 -3.29 -8.21 6.77
C GLU A 246 -4.15 -9.48 6.96
N LYS A 247 -5.28 -9.36 7.67
CA LYS A 247 -6.23 -10.46 7.86
C LYS A 247 -6.76 -10.98 6.54
N LEU A 248 -7.23 -10.10 5.66
CA LEU A 248 -7.72 -10.46 4.33
C LEU A 248 -6.63 -11.10 3.46
N SER A 249 -5.39 -10.60 3.54
CA SER A 249 -4.25 -11.17 2.82
C SER A 249 -3.96 -12.61 3.25
N THR A 250 -4.11 -12.90 4.55
CA THR A 250 -3.92 -14.24 5.11
C THR A 250 -5.03 -15.17 4.67
N GLN A 251 -6.29 -14.71 4.70
CA GLN A 251 -7.43 -15.48 4.20
C GLN A 251 -7.29 -15.81 2.72
N LYS A 252 -6.84 -14.85 1.91
CA LYS A 252 -6.58 -15.08 0.48
C LYS A 252 -5.56 -16.20 0.27
N LYS A 253 -4.45 -16.20 1.02
CA LYS A 253 -3.43 -17.25 0.93
C LYS A 253 -3.99 -18.64 1.29
N ASP A 254 -4.87 -18.72 2.29
CA ASP A 254 -5.51 -19.99 2.65
C ASP A 254 -6.43 -20.50 1.53
N PHE A 255 -7.25 -19.61 0.95
CA PHE A 255 -8.07 -19.96 -0.21
C PHE A 255 -7.24 -20.38 -1.43
N ASP A 256 -6.13 -19.70 -1.71
CA ASP A 256 -5.22 -20.09 -2.80
C ASP A 256 -4.64 -21.50 -2.55
N LEU A 257 -4.29 -21.85 -1.30
CA LEU A 257 -3.84 -23.19 -0.94
C LEU A 257 -4.94 -24.25 -1.12
N GLN A 258 -6.18 -23.93 -0.76
CA GLN A 258 -7.32 -24.82 -0.96
C GLN A 258 -7.62 -25.02 -2.45
N LEU A 259 -7.57 -23.94 -3.24
CA LEU A 259 -7.78 -23.99 -4.68
C LEU A 259 -6.75 -24.88 -5.37
N ASN A 260 -5.46 -24.73 -5.04
CA ASN A 260 -4.39 -25.57 -5.58
C ASN A 260 -4.59 -27.05 -5.27
N LYS A 261 -5.11 -27.40 -4.08
CA LYS A 261 -5.46 -28.79 -3.74
C LYS A 261 -6.60 -29.31 -4.61
N CYS A 262 -7.66 -28.51 -4.78
CA CYS A 262 -8.78 -28.88 -5.65
C CYS A 262 -8.34 -29.05 -7.11
N GLU A 263 -7.47 -28.19 -7.62
CA GLU A 263 -6.90 -28.29 -8.96
C GLU A 263 -6.07 -29.56 -9.14
N SER A 264 -5.25 -29.92 -8.15
CA SER A 264 -4.50 -31.19 -8.18
C SER A 264 -5.42 -32.40 -8.24
N ILE A 265 -6.49 -32.41 -7.42
CA ILE A 265 -7.48 -33.50 -7.42
C ILE A 265 -8.19 -33.60 -8.77
N LEU A 266 -8.55 -32.45 -9.37
CA LEU A 266 -9.15 -32.39 -10.71
C LEU A 266 -8.21 -32.96 -11.78
N GLN A 267 -6.92 -32.63 -11.73
CA GLN A 267 -5.94 -33.19 -12.67
C GLN A 267 -5.82 -34.71 -12.53
N ASP A 268 -5.80 -35.23 -11.30
CA ASP A 268 -5.71 -36.66 -11.08
C ASP A 268 -7.00 -37.39 -11.51
N TYR A 269 -8.16 -36.75 -11.36
CA TYR A 269 -9.42 -37.25 -11.91
C TYR A 269 -9.37 -37.39 -13.43
N TYR A 270 -8.92 -36.35 -14.15
CA TYR A 270 -8.79 -36.41 -15.61
C TYR A 270 -7.76 -37.47 -16.08
N LYS A 271 -6.67 -37.68 -15.34
CA LYS A 271 -5.74 -38.79 -15.63
C LYS A 271 -6.41 -40.16 -15.46
N MET A 272 -7.20 -40.33 -14.42
CA MET A 272 -7.95 -41.57 -14.18
C MET A 272 -8.98 -41.84 -15.28
N GLU A 273 -9.68 -40.80 -15.74
CA GLU A 273 -10.63 -40.90 -16.86
C GLU A 273 -9.93 -41.39 -18.14
N ASN A 274 -8.77 -40.79 -18.48
CA ASN A 274 -7.97 -41.24 -19.64
C ASN A 274 -7.48 -42.69 -19.50
N LEU A 275 -7.06 -43.11 -18.31
CA LEU A 275 -6.62 -44.49 -18.07
C LEU A 275 -7.77 -45.49 -18.20
N ILE A 276 -8.99 -45.12 -17.80
CA ILE A 276 -10.19 -45.95 -17.98
C ILE A 276 -10.46 -46.15 -19.48
N ASP A 277 -10.36 -45.09 -20.27
CA ASP A 277 -10.53 -45.17 -21.72
C ASP A 277 -9.45 -46.03 -22.39
N GLU A 278 -8.18 -45.89 -21.97
CA GLU A 278 -7.08 -46.74 -22.43
C GLU A 278 -7.32 -48.23 -22.09
N LEU A 279 -7.73 -48.54 -20.85
CA LEU A 279 -8.06 -49.90 -20.43
C LEU A 279 -9.17 -50.49 -21.27
N ALA A 280 -10.23 -49.73 -21.56
CA ALA A 280 -11.31 -50.18 -22.43
C ALA A 280 -10.82 -50.52 -23.85
N SER A 281 -9.87 -49.74 -24.39
CA SER A 281 -9.25 -50.00 -25.70
C SER A 281 -8.36 -51.25 -25.71
N ILE A 282 -7.60 -51.47 -24.63
CA ILE A 282 -6.76 -52.66 -24.45
C ILE A 282 -7.62 -53.90 -24.33
N ASP A 283 -8.71 -53.85 -23.55
CA ASP A 283 -9.62 -54.98 -23.38
C ASP A 283 -10.31 -55.38 -24.69
N LYS A 284 -10.64 -54.39 -25.53
CA LYS A 284 -11.14 -54.65 -26.89
C LYS A 284 -10.08 -55.37 -27.74
N THR A 285 -8.85 -54.87 -27.75
CA THR A 285 -7.72 -55.47 -28.50
C THR A 285 -7.42 -56.89 -28.02
N LYS A 286 -7.45 -57.11 -26.70
CA LYS A 286 -7.26 -58.42 -26.08
C LYS A 286 -8.32 -59.42 -26.51
N LYS A 287 -9.60 -59.01 -26.55
CA LYS A 287 -10.69 -59.84 -27.06
C LYS A 287 -10.47 -60.22 -28.53
N GLU A 288 -10.07 -59.28 -29.38
CA GLU A 288 -9.76 -59.55 -30.80
C GLU A 288 -8.60 -60.54 -30.96
N LEU A 289 -7.52 -60.36 -30.19
CA LEU A 289 -6.38 -61.28 -30.21
C LEU A 289 -6.75 -62.68 -29.70
N MET A 290 -7.57 -62.81 -28.66
CA MET A 290 -8.06 -64.12 -28.20
C MET A 290 -8.90 -64.81 -29.28
N SER A 291 -9.78 -64.08 -29.96
CA SER A 291 -10.55 -64.64 -31.07
C SER A 291 -9.65 -65.13 -32.20
N ARG A 292 -8.59 -64.37 -32.55
CA ARG A 292 -7.59 -64.79 -33.54
C ARG A 292 -6.80 -66.02 -33.07
N LYS A 293 -6.34 -66.04 -31.82
CA LYS A 293 -5.63 -67.19 -31.24
C LYS A 293 -6.50 -68.44 -31.35
N ASN A 294 -7.75 -68.38 -30.92
CA ASN A 294 -8.67 -69.52 -30.98
C ASN A 294 -8.89 -69.98 -32.43
N TYR A 295 -8.98 -69.04 -33.38
CA TYR A 295 -9.08 -69.37 -34.81
C TYR A 295 -7.84 -70.13 -35.31
N TYR A 296 -6.64 -69.62 -35.00
CA TYR A 296 -5.38 -70.26 -35.43
C TYR A 296 -5.15 -71.61 -34.74
N SER A 297 -5.42 -71.72 -33.43
CA SER A 297 -5.32 -72.98 -32.71
C SER A 297 -6.22 -74.05 -33.31
N LYS A 298 -7.47 -73.71 -33.67
CA LYS A 298 -8.37 -74.64 -34.36
C LYS A 298 -7.84 -75.03 -35.75
N LYS A 299 -7.27 -74.08 -36.49
CA LYS A 299 -6.70 -74.35 -37.82
C LYS A 299 -5.46 -75.25 -37.75
N ILE A 300 -4.63 -75.11 -36.72
CA ILE A 300 -3.51 -75.99 -36.44
C ILE A 300 -4.02 -77.41 -36.16
N GLU A 301 -4.98 -77.56 -35.24
CA GLU A 301 -5.59 -78.85 -34.92
C GLU A 301 -6.20 -79.53 -36.16
N ASP A 302 -6.93 -78.78 -36.98
CA ASP A 302 -7.49 -79.28 -38.24
C ASP A 302 -6.39 -79.75 -39.22
N ASN A 303 -5.26 -79.05 -39.28
CA ASN A 303 -4.14 -79.39 -40.16
C ASN A 303 -3.30 -80.55 -39.61
N GLU A 304 -3.11 -80.66 -38.31
CA GLU A 304 -2.50 -81.83 -37.66
C GLU A 304 -3.32 -83.09 -37.94
N ASN A 305 -4.65 -83.01 -37.78
CA ASN A 305 -5.56 -84.11 -38.11
C ASN A 305 -5.47 -84.51 -39.60
N LYS A 306 -5.40 -83.53 -40.52
CA LYS A 306 -5.18 -83.81 -41.96
C LYS A 306 -3.84 -84.48 -42.21
N THR A 307 -2.78 -84.04 -41.52
CA THR A 307 -1.43 -84.59 -41.63
C THR A 307 -1.40 -86.05 -41.19
N ILE A 308 -2.00 -86.36 -40.03
CA ILE A 308 -2.16 -87.73 -39.53
C ILE A 308 -2.92 -88.60 -40.55
N ASN A 309 -4.01 -88.09 -41.11
CA ASN A 309 -4.77 -88.82 -42.14
C ASN A 309 -3.93 -89.07 -43.41
N LEU A 310 -3.18 -88.08 -43.88
CA LEU A 310 -2.28 -88.22 -45.04
C LEU A 310 -1.14 -89.21 -44.76
N GLU A 311 -0.59 -89.22 -43.55
CA GLU A 311 0.43 -90.19 -43.13
C GLU A 311 -0.13 -91.61 -43.12
N ASN A 312 -1.31 -91.82 -42.54
CA ASN A 312 -2.02 -93.10 -42.57
C ASN A 312 -2.30 -93.57 -44.01
N ASP A 313 -2.69 -92.66 -44.91
CA ASP A 313 -2.91 -92.98 -46.32
C ASP A 313 -1.61 -93.32 -47.07
N ILE A 314 -0.48 -92.67 -46.72
CA ILE A 314 0.86 -93.01 -47.23
C ILE A 314 1.29 -94.41 -46.76
N GLU A 315 1.07 -94.75 -45.48
CA GLU A 315 1.36 -96.09 -44.94
C GLU A 315 0.49 -97.17 -45.61
N ARG A 316 -0.80 -96.90 -45.80
CA ARG A 316 -1.70 -97.78 -46.57
C ARG A 316 -1.23 -97.97 -48.00
N TYR A 317 -0.86 -96.89 -48.69
CA TYR A 317 -0.29 -96.97 -50.03
C TYR A 317 0.97 -97.86 -50.07
N ASN A 318 1.87 -97.70 -49.10
CA ASN A 318 3.12 -98.47 -49.01
C ASN A 318 2.87 -99.97 -48.74
N SER A 319 1.85 -100.32 -47.95
CA SER A 319 1.50 -101.71 -47.62
C SER A 319 0.71 -102.45 -48.71
N TYR A 320 0.13 -101.74 -49.69
CA TYR A 320 -0.62 -102.36 -50.80
C TYR A 320 0.27 -102.87 -51.95
N GLY A 321 -0.15 -103.96 -52.62
CA GLY A 321 0.45 -104.45 -53.87
C GLY A 321 0.02 -103.69 -55.13
N LYS A 322 0.69 -103.89 -56.28
CA LYS A 322 0.50 -103.10 -57.53
C LYS A 322 -0.96 -102.96 -58.00
N LEU A 323 -1.78 -104.02 -57.90
CA LEU A 323 -3.19 -104.00 -58.29
C LEU A 323 -4.05 -103.16 -57.33
N MET A 324 -3.83 -103.27 -56.02
CA MET A 324 -4.60 -102.53 -55.01
C MET A 324 -4.29 -101.02 -54.99
N ARG A 325 -3.08 -100.62 -55.36
CA ARG A 325 -2.70 -99.20 -55.53
C ARG A 325 -3.45 -98.52 -56.69
N PHE A 326 -3.80 -99.27 -57.75
CA PHE A 326 -4.53 -98.74 -58.90
C PHE A 326 -6.03 -98.54 -58.59
N PHE A 327 -6.66 -99.46 -57.86
CA PHE A 327 -8.08 -99.38 -57.49
C PHE A 327 -8.40 -98.34 -56.40
N THR A 328 -7.45 -98.04 -55.52
CA THR A 328 -7.65 -97.06 -54.43
C THR A 328 -7.49 -95.61 -54.88
N GLY A 329 -6.96 -95.35 -56.08
CA GLY A 329 -6.78 -93.99 -56.61
C GLY A 329 -5.74 -93.14 -55.86
N LEU A 330 -4.97 -93.74 -54.94
CA LEU A 330 -3.95 -93.06 -54.13
C LEU A 330 -2.70 -92.78 -54.99
N ASN A 331 -2.30 -91.51 -55.09
CA ASN A 331 -1.11 -91.09 -55.83
C ASN A 331 -0.02 -90.63 -54.85
N TYR A 332 1.09 -91.37 -54.81
CA TYR A 332 2.17 -91.16 -53.85
C TYR A 332 2.83 -89.78 -53.92
N GLU A 333 3.15 -89.29 -55.13
CA GLU A 333 3.76 -87.96 -55.30
C GLU A 333 2.81 -86.85 -54.86
N LYS A 334 1.51 -87.02 -55.13
CA LYS A 334 0.50 -86.05 -54.72
C LYS A 334 0.27 -86.05 -53.20
N LEU A 335 0.27 -87.22 -52.57
CA LEU A 335 0.10 -87.38 -51.11
C LEU A 335 1.31 -86.85 -50.33
N THR A 336 2.53 -87.17 -50.78
CA THR A 336 3.77 -86.69 -50.15
C THR A 336 3.93 -85.17 -50.29
N LYS A 337 3.64 -84.61 -51.47
CA LYS A 337 3.65 -83.15 -51.70
C LYS A 337 2.59 -82.43 -50.85
N ASN A 338 1.38 -82.98 -50.75
CA ASN A 338 0.32 -82.41 -49.92
C ASN A 338 0.66 -82.50 -48.42
N ASN A 339 1.28 -83.59 -47.95
CA ASN A 339 1.71 -83.76 -46.57
C ASN A 339 2.81 -82.74 -46.19
N LEU A 340 3.83 -82.57 -47.04
CA LEU A 340 4.86 -81.54 -46.87
C LEU A 340 4.28 -80.13 -46.84
N PHE A 341 3.29 -79.85 -47.70
CA PHE A 341 2.62 -78.56 -47.75
C PHE A 341 1.77 -78.29 -46.50
N THR A 342 0.97 -79.26 -46.04
CA THR A 342 0.18 -79.11 -44.80
C THR A 342 1.05 -78.95 -43.57
N LYS A 343 2.18 -79.67 -43.48
CA LYS A 343 3.17 -79.50 -42.40
C LYS A 343 3.78 -78.10 -42.41
N GLY A 344 4.20 -77.61 -43.58
CA GLY A 344 4.73 -76.25 -43.72
C GLY A 344 3.71 -75.15 -43.45
N GLU A 345 2.41 -75.38 -43.73
CA GLU A 345 1.35 -74.46 -43.34
C GLU A 345 1.13 -74.42 -41.81
N THR A 346 1.21 -75.56 -41.11
CA THR A 346 1.15 -75.60 -39.63
C THR A 346 2.34 -74.94 -38.96
N GLU A 347 3.55 -75.10 -39.49
CA GLU A 347 4.75 -74.46 -38.92
C GLU A 347 4.73 -72.93 -39.08
N ASN A 348 4.01 -72.40 -40.07
CA ASN A 348 3.85 -70.96 -40.31
C ASN A 348 2.70 -70.31 -39.54
N LEU A 349 1.75 -71.09 -39.01
CA LEU A 349 0.59 -70.62 -38.25
C LEU A 349 0.89 -70.60 -36.75
#